data_AF-A0A7Y7AGL6-F1
#
_entry.id   AF-A0A7Y7AGL6-F1
#
_cell.length_a   1.000
_cell.length_b   1.000
_cell.length_c   1.000
_cell.angle_alpha   90.00
_cell.angle_beta   90.00
_cell.angle_gamma   90.00
#
_symmetry.space_group_name_H-M   'P 1'
#
loop_
_entity.id
_entity.type
_entity.pdbx_description
1 polymer ?
#
loop_
_entity_poly.entity_id
_entity_poly.type
_entity_poly.pdbx_seq_one_letter_code
_entity_poly.pdbx_strand_id
1 'polypeptide(L)'
;MNYLNASFFFDFEDPSIQALIAPFNKEELSDKEKAIALYTKVRDDWKYDPYDISLTPENYRASVIANKKTGNCVEKSILLIAALRGVGIPARLHLGKVKNHIAVERLTEKFGSNELTPHGMIN
;
A
#
# COMPACT_ATOMS: atom_id res chain seq x y z
N MET A 1 -10.56 9.56 -15.05
CA MET A 1 -10.24 9.82 -13.62
C MET A 1 -8.80 10.30 -13.55
N ASN A 2 -8.54 11.38 -12.82
CA ASN A 2 -7.17 11.84 -12.59
C ASN A 2 -6.59 11.06 -11.39
N TYR A 3 -5.66 10.14 -11.66
CA TYR A 3 -5.00 9.33 -10.62
C TYR A 3 -3.89 10.09 -9.89
N LEU A 4 -3.79 11.40 -10.06
CA LEU A 4 -2.87 12.27 -9.32
C LEU A 4 -3.58 13.09 -8.24
N ASN A 5 -4.91 13.05 -8.14
CA ASN A 5 -5.63 13.79 -7.11
C ASN A 5 -5.63 13.02 -5.78
N ALA A 6 -5.57 13.78 -4.69
CA ALA A 6 -5.80 13.26 -3.35
C ALA A 6 -7.24 12.76 -3.22
N SER A 7 -7.44 11.82 -2.30
CA SER A 7 -8.75 11.29 -1.93
C SER A 7 -8.71 10.78 -0.51
N PHE A 8 -9.87 10.39 0.04
CA PHE A 8 -9.97 9.91 1.42
C PHE A 8 -8.91 8.86 1.80
N PHE A 9 -8.72 7.81 0.99
CA PHE A 9 -7.72 6.75 1.28
C PHE A 9 -6.30 7.10 0.82
N PHE A 10 -6.16 7.97 -0.18
CA PHE A 10 -4.87 8.39 -0.75
C PHE A 10 -4.62 9.85 -0.40
N ASP A 11 -4.59 10.16 0.88
CA ASP A 11 -4.47 11.51 1.45
C ASP A 11 -3.00 11.94 1.52
N PHE A 12 -2.32 11.91 0.38
CA PHE A 12 -0.88 12.14 0.30
C PHE A 12 -0.45 13.59 0.57
N GLU A 13 -1.39 14.53 0.62
CA GLU A 13 -1.15 15.91 1.06
C GLU A 13 -0.92 16.02 2.57
N ASP A 14 -1.25 14.97 3.34
CA ASP A 14 -1.01 14.93 4.77
C ASP A 14 0.50 15.05 5.07
N PRO A 15 0.91 15.83 6.10
CA PRO A 15 2.31 16.02 6.45
C PRO A 15 3.09 14.72 6.69
N SER A 16 2.43 13.67 7.21
CA SER A 16 3.07 12.37 7.44
C SER A 16 3.49 11.70 6.13
N ILE A 17 2.67 11.82 5.08
CA ILE A 17 2.98 11.27 3.76
C ILE A 17 4.01 12.15 3.05
N GLN A 18 3.87 13.47 3.14
CA GLN A 18 4.86 14.40 2.59
C GLN A 18 6.26 14.16 3.19
N ALA A 19 6.35 13.96 4.50
CA ALA A 19 7.61 13.61 5.18
C ALA A 19 8.15 12.25 4.71
N LEU A 20 7.27 11.26 4.50
CA LEU A 20 7.64 9.93 4.02
C LEU A 20 8.25 9.98 2.60
N ILE A 21 7.69 10.80 1.71
CA ILE A 21 8.12 10.86 0.30
C ILE A 21 9.24 11.88 0.03
N ALA A 22 9.47 12.84 0.92
CA ALA A 22 10.46 13.91 0.74
C ALA A 22 11.85 13.41 0.30
N PRO A 23 12.40 12.29 0.81
CA PRO A 23 13.70 11.78 0.36
C PRO A 23 13.73 11.34 -1.12
N PHE A 24 12.58 11.01 -1.70
CA PHE A 24 12.42 10.47 -3.05
C PHE A 24 11.89 11.49 -4.06
N ASN A 25 11.32 12.61 -3.59
CA ASN A 25 10.77 13.65 -4.46
C ASN A 25 11.86 14.61 -4.95
N LYS A 26 12.83 14.07 -5.68
CA LYS A 26 13.99 14.79 -6.22
C LYS A 26 13.92 14.89 -7.74
N GLU A 27 14.36 16.01 -8.30
CA GLU A 27 14.37 16.22 -9.76
C GLU A 27 15.38 15.33 -10.47
N GLU A 28 16.46 14.93 -9.80
CA GLU A 28 17.50 14.08 -10.39
C GLU A 28 17.08 12.60 -10.52
N LEU A 29 15.99 12.20 -9.85
CA LEU A 29 15.47 10.83 -9.93
C LEU A 29 14.41 10.72 -11.02
N SER A 30 14.56 9.76 -11.91
CA SER A 30 13.51 9.34 -12.84
C SER A 30 12.31 8.74 -12.09
N ASP A 31 11.13 8.78 -12.70
CA ASP A 31 9.92 8.17 -12.13
C ASP A 31 10.10 6.69 -11.79
N LYS A 32 10.89 5.96 -12.60
CA LYS A 32 11.23 4.57 -12.35
C LYS A 32 12.05 4.41 -11.06
N GLU A 33 13.06 5.26 -10.86
CA GLU A 33 13.89 5.22 -9.65
C GLU A 33 13.08 5.58 -8.41
N LYS A 34 12.22 6.60 -8.50
CA LYS A 34 11.27 6.96 -7.42
C LYS A 34 10.36 5.79 -7.07
N ALA A 35 9.75 5.15 -8.07
CA ALA A 35 8.84 4.04 -7.86
C ALA A 35 9.53 2.82 -7.19
N ILE A 36 10.74 2.46 -7.64
CA ILE A 36 11.51 1.36 -7.06
C ILE A 36 11.88 1.67 -5.60
N ALA A 37 12.34 2.91 -5.33
CA ALA A 37 12.75 3.32 -4.00
C ALA A 37 11.58 3.35 -3.01
N LEU A 38 10.43 3.90 -3.45
CA LEU A 38 9.19 3.92 -2.66
C LEU A 38 8.65 2.51 -2.42
N TYR A 39 8.64 1.65 -3.43
CA TYR A 39 8.27 0.24 -3.26
C TYR A 39 9.15 -0.45 -2.21
N THR A 40 10.47 -0.26 -2.31
CA THR A 40 11.44 -0.86 -1.38
C THR A 40 11.21 -0.37 0.04
N LYS A 41 11.00 0.94 0.23
CA LYS A 41 10.67 1.52 1.53
C LYS A 41 9.40 0.92 2.12
N VAL A 42 8.30 0.86 1.38
CA VAL A 42 7.03 0.30 1.87
C VAL A 42 7.15 -1.20 2.14
N ARG A 43 7.88 -1.93 1.29
CA ARG A 43 8.14 -3.36 1.47
C ARG A 43 8.84 -3.64 2.79
N ASP A 44 9.89 -2.89 3.09
CA ASP A 44 10.83 -3.18 4.17
C ASP A 44 10.44 -2.55 5.52
N ASP A 45 9.86 -1.35 5.52
CA ASP A 45 9.54 -0.62 6.76
C ASP A 45 8.19 -1.06 7.40
N TRP A 46 7.26 -1.63 6.60
CA TRP A 46 5.99 -2.17 7.10
C TRP A 46 6.02 -3.69 7.06
N LYS A 47 6.19 -4.35 8.21
CA LYS A 47 6.19 -5.82 8.26
C LYS A 47 4.86 -6.37 7.76
N TYR A 48 4.89 -7.37 6.88
CA TYR A 48 3.66 -7.97 6.37
C TYR A 48 2.92 -8.73 7.47
N ASP A 49 1.67 -8.36 7.72
CA ASP A 49 0.75 -9.06 8.61
C ASP A 49 -0.62 -9.20 7.92
N PRO A 50 -0.98 -10.41 7.43
CA PRO A 50 -2.26 -10.62 6.75
C PRO A 50 -3.45 -10.75 7.71
N TYR A 51 -3.23 -10.79 9.03
CA TYR A 51 -4.28 -11.02 10.02
C TYR A 51 -4.79 -9.73 10.68
N ASP A 52 -4.05 -8.63 10.59
CA ASP A 52 -4.48 -7.31 11.05
C ASP A 52 -5.41 -6.67 10.01
N ILE A 53 -6.72 -6.85 10.19
CA ILE A 53 -7.76 -6.36 9.29
C ILE A 53 -8.74 -5.49 10.09
N SER A 54 -8.87 -4.25 9.65
CA SER A 54 -9.86 -3.31 10.18
C SER A 54 -11.17 -3.36 9.37
N LEU A 55 -12.30 -3.15 10.04
CA LEU A 55 -13.60 -2.89 9.42
C LEU A 55 -13.97 -1.40 9.36
N THR A 56 -13.09 -0.55 9.91
CA THR A 56 -13.26 0.90 10.01
C THR A 56 -12.53 1.59 8.84
N PRO A 57 -13.21 2.35 7.97
CA PRO A 57 -12.60 3.02 6.81
C PRO A 57 -11.46 3.97 7.17
N GLU A 58 -11.54 4.65 8.31
CA GLU A 58 -10.55 5.63 8.78
C GLU A 58 -9.17 4.99 8.97
N ASN A 59 -9.13 3.70 9.34
CA ASN A 59 -7.89 2.95 9.51
C ASN A 59 -7.16 2.65 8.19
N TYR A 60 -7.83 2.87 7.06
CA TYR A 60 -7.28 2.71 5.71
C TYR A 60 -6.85 4.03 5.07
N ARG A 61 -6.86 5.16 5.79
CA ARG A 61 -6.22 6.38 5.30
C ARG A 61 -4.70 6.18 5.25
N ALA A 62 -4.04 6.64 4.19
CA ALA A 62 -2.60 6.47 4.04
C ALA A 62 -1.84 7.13 5.21
N SER A 63 -2.26 8.32 5.64
CA SER A 63 -1.71 9.02 6.81
C SER A 63 -1.80 8.20 8.12
N VAL A 64 -2.87 7.43 8.30
CA VAL A 64 -3.03 6.53 9.46
C VAL A 64 -2.12 5.32 9.33
N ILE A 65 -2.07 4.70 8.14
CA ILE A 65 -1.20 3.54 7.85
C ILE A 65 0.28 3.91 7.99
N ALA A 66 0.67 5.14 7.64
CA ALA A 66 2.06 5.61 7.73
C ALA A 66 2.63 5.57 9.15
N ASN A 67 1.77 5.57 10.17
CA ASN A 67 2.17 5.48 11.58
C ASN A 67 2.25 4.04 12.11
N LYS A 68 1.83 3.04 11.33
CA LYS A 68 1.91 1.62 11.69
C LYS A 68 3.32 1.05 11.48
N LYS A 69 3.59 -0.10 12.11
CA LYS A 69 4.80 -0.92 11.88
C LYS A 69 4.54 -2.17 11.05
N THR A 70 3.27 -2.50 10.84
CA THR A 70 2.79 -3.63 10.07
C THR A 70 1.82 -3.16 9.00
N GLY A 71 1.60 -4.00 7.99
CA GLY A 71 0.55 -3.76 7.02
C GLY A 71 0.14 -5.02 6.27
N ASN A 72 -1.16 -5.19 6.05
CA ASN A 72 -1.69 -6.20 5.14
C ASN A 72 -1.56 -5.75 3.67
N CYS A 73 -1.97 -6.61 2.73
CA CYS A 73 -1.82 -6.31 1.29
C CYS A 73 -2.56 -5.06 0.81
N VAL A 74 -3.72 -4.75 1.40
CA VAL A 74 -4.51 -3.56 1.07
C VAL A 74 -3.85 -2.31 1.65
N GLU A 75 -3.44 -2.34 2.92
CA GLU A 75 -2.78 -1.20 3.57
C GLU A 75 -1.47 -0.83 2.90
N LYS A 76 -0.63 -1.82 2.58
CA LYS A 76 0.64 -1.58 1.86
C LYS A 76 0.39 -1.04 0.45
N SER A 77 -0.68 -1.50 -0.23
CA SER A 77 -1.07 -0.95 -1.53
C SER A 77 -1.50 0.51 -1.41
N ILE A 78 -2.32 0.84 -0.41
CA ILE A 78 -2.79 2.21 -0.17
C ILE A 78 -1.63 3.15 0.09
N LEU A 79 -0.72 2.77 0.99
CA LEU A 79 0.43 3.58 1.34
C LEU A 79 1.34 3.83 0.14
N LEU A 80 1.63 2.80 -0.65
CA LEU A 80 2.47 2.94 -1.84
C LEU A 80 1.78 3.76 -2.94
N ILE A 81 0.47 3.62 -3.15
CA ILE A 81 -0.27 4.48 -4.08
C ILE A 81 -0.21 5.94 -3.64
N ALA A 82 -0.46 6.23 -2.36
CA ALA A 82 -0.38 7.60 -1.83
C ALA A 82 1.03 8.18 -2.05
N ALA A 83 2.07 7.38 -1.79
CA ALA A 83 3.44 7.82 -1.99
C ALA A 83 3.78 8.08 -3.47
N LEU A 84 3.37 7.20 -4.38
CA LEU A 84 3.57 7.37 -5.83
C LEU A 84 2.87 8.62 -6.35
N ARG A 85 1.60 8.83 -5.97
CA ARG A 85 0.84 10.02 -6.36
C ARG A 85 1.46 11.29 -5.81
N GLY A 86 1.95 11.27 -4.57
CA GLY A 86 2.62 12.40 -3.94
C GLY A 86 3.91 12.84 -4.64
N VAL A 87 4.56 11.94 -5.39
CA VAL A 87 5.73 12.27 -6.23
C VAL A 87 5.37 12.45 -7.72
N GLY A 88 4.08 12.55 -8.05
CA GLY A 88 3.60 12.83 -9.40
C GLY A 88 3.42 11.58 -10.29
N ILE A 89 3.51 10.37 -9.74
CA ILE A 89 3.32 9.12 -10.50
C ILE A 89 1.87 8.65 -10.34
N PRO A 90 1.09 8.54 -11.44
CA PRO A 90 -0.28 8.07 -11.37
C PRO A 90 -0.31 6.59 -10.97
N ALA A 91 -1.08 6.26 -9.94
CA ALA A 91 -1.22 4.89 -9.44
C ALA A 91 -2.65 4.64 -8.95
N ARG A 92 -3.17 3.42 -9.09
CA ARG A 92 -4.51 3.04 -8.63
C ARG A 92 -4.52 1.67 -7.96
N LEU A 93 -5.50 1.49 -7.08
CA LEU A 93 -5.74 0.21 -6.43
C LEU A 93 -6.34 -0.78 -7.43
N HIS A 94 -5.82 -2.00 -7.41
CA HIS A 94 -6.37 -3.14 -8.12
C HIS A 94 -6.60 -4.26 -7.11
N LEU A 95 -7.82 -4.80 -7.08
CA LEU A 95 -8.18 -5.91 -6.20
C LEU A 95 -8.35 -7.17 -7.02
N GLY A 96 -7.67 -8.24 -6.61
CA GLY A 96 -7.74 -9.54 -7.28
C GLY A 96 -8.01 -10.68 -6.31
N LYS A 97 -8.21 -11.87 -6.87
CA LYS A 97 -8.22 -13.13 -6.12
C LYS A 97 -6.92 -13.86 -6.41
N VAL A 98 -6.21 -14.31 -5.38
CA VAL A 98 -4.97 -15.06 -5.55
C VAL A 98 -5.04 -16.39 -4.80
N LYS A 99 -4.46 -17.43 -5.39
CA LYS A 99 -4.28 -18.75 -4.76
C LYS A 99 -2.82 -18.90 -4.39
N ASN A 100 -2.53 -19.09 -3.10
CA ASN A 100 -1.16 -19.12 -2.62
C ASN A 100 -0.76 -20.56 -2.25
N HIS A 101 0.07 -21.20 -3.07
CA HIS A 101 0.54 -22.57 -2.82
C HIS A 101 1.52 -22.69 -1.64
N ILE A 102 2.09 -21.58 -1.16
CA ILE A 102 3.15 -21.56 -0.13
C ILE A 102 2.58 -21.42 1.30
N ALA A 103 1.28 -21.13 1.44
CA ALA A 103 0.65 -20.88 2.75
C ALA A 103 -0.69 -21.63 2.95
N VAL A 104 -0.92 -22.70 2.17
CA VAL A 104 -2.21 -23.40 2.06
C VAL A 104 -2.73 -23.90 3.40
N GLU A 105 -1.91 -24.57 4.21
CA GLU A 105 -2.36 -25.24 5.43
C GLU A 105 -2.86 -24.24 6.48
N ARG A 106 -2.03 -23.25 6.83
CA ARG A 106 -2.38 -22.24 7.86
C ARG A 106 -3.49 -21.29 7.42
N LEU A 107 -3.65 -21.05 6.13
CA LEU A 107 -4.75 -20.27 5.58
C LEU A 107 -6.05 -21.07 5.51
N THR A 108 -5.99 -22.34 5.11
CA THR A 108 -7.17 -23.22 5.08
C THR A 108 -7.69 -23.50 6.48
N GLU A 109 -6.81 -23.69 7.46
CA GLU A 109 -7.19 -23.84 8.88
C GLU A 109 -7.94 -22.62 9.43
N LYS A 110 -7.52 -21.40 9.07
CA LYS A 110 -8.12 -20.17 9.60
C LYS A 110 -9.29 -19.63 8.79
N PHE A 111 -9.31 -19.83 7.46
CA PHE A 111 -10.26 -19.21 6.54
C PHE A 111 -11.10 -20.23 5.74
N GLY A 112 -10.88 -21.53 5.90
CA GLY A 112 -11.66 -22.59 5.25
C GLY A 112 -11.45 -22.72 3.73
N SER A 113 -10.55 -21.94 3.14
CA SER A 113 -10.23 -22.00 1.71
C SER A 113 -8.77 -21.59 1.43
N ASN A 114 -8.26 -21.99 0.27
CA ASN A 114 -6.95 -21.59 -0.25
C ASN A 114 -7.01 -20.32 -1.12
N GLU A 115 -8.08 -19.54 -1.02
CA GLU A 115 -8.24 -18.29 -1.77
C GLU A 115 -8.05 -17.09 -0.83
N LEU A 116 -7.08 -16.22 -1.15
CA LEU A 116 -6.93 -14.92 -0.50
C LEU A 116 -7.73 -13.90 -1.30
N THR A 117 -8.87 -13.48 -0.74
CA THR A 117 -9.81 -12.57 -1.41
C THR A 117 -10.35 -11.51 -0.46
N PRO A 118 -10.31 -10.20 -0.83
CA PRO A 118 -9.57 -9.61 -1.95
C PRO A 118 -8.09 -9.35 -1.62
N HIS A 119 -7.19 -9.53 -2.59
CA HIS A 119 -5.78 -9.17 -2.50
C HIS A 119 -5.51 -7.80 -3.15
N GLY A 120 -4.83 -6.91 -2.44
CA GLY A 120 -4.43 -5.59 -2.92
C GLY A 120 -3.20 -5.63 -3.83
N MET A 121 -3.31 -5.00 -5.00
CA MET A 121 -2.25 -4.77 -5.99
C MET A 121 -2.32 -3.31 -6.48
N ILE A 122 -1.27 -2.87 -7.17
CA ILE A 122 -1.15 -1.49 -7.69
C ILE A 122 -0.98 -1.56 -9.21
N ASN A 123 -1.73 -0.71 -9.91
CA ASN A 123 -1.63 -0.48 -11.35
C ASN A 123 -1.29 0.97 -11.66
#